data_AF-A0A538FFV9-F1
#
_entry.id   AF-A0A538FFV9-F1
#
_cell.length_a   1.000
_cell.length_b   1.000
_cell.length_c   1.000
_cell.angle_alpha   90.00
_cell.angle_beta   90.00
_cell.angle_gamma   90.00
#
_symmetry.space_group_name_H-M   'P 1'
#
loop_
_entity.id
_entity.type
_entity.pdbx_description
1 polymer ?
#
loop_
_entity_poly.entity_id
_entity_poly.type
_entity_poly.pdbx_seq_one_letter_code
_entity_poly.pdbx_strand_id
1 'polypeptide(L)'
;MNEGYEVAHIDELEELPINDGEFVWRPIRRRFGITAFGTNAYTAQAGQRVIEEHNERGGHEEMYVVLRGRATFALGDDEVAIWRARAS
;
A
#
# COMPACT_ATOMS: atom_id res chain seq x y z
N MET A 1 -24.18 -12.77 12.46
CA MET A 1 -23.08 -11.80 12.42
C MET A 1 -23.72 -10.43 12.53
N ASN A 2 -23.64 -9.85 13.72
CA ASN A 2 -24.21 -8.54 14.00
C ASN A 2 -23.03 -7.57 14.08
N GLU A 3 -22.76 -6.87 12.98
CA GLU A 3 -22.15 -5.53 12.91
C GLU A 3 -21.96 -5.17 11.43
N GLY A 4 -22.39 -3.96 11.03
CA GLY A 4 -22.34 -3.49 9.64
C GLY A 4 -20.94 -3.10 9.15
N TYR A 5 -19.88 -3.55 9.82
CA TYR A 5 -18.49 -3.23 9.50
C TYR A 5 -17.56 -4.37 9.94
N GLU A 6 -16.35 -4.38 9.38
CA GLU A 6 -15.28 -5.30 9.75
C GLU A 6 -13.98 -4.50 9.98
N VAL A 7 -13.16 -4.93 10.93
CA VAL A 7 -11.88 -4.29 11.28
C VAL A 7 -10.77 -5.35 11.32
N ALA A 8 -9.58 -4.98 10.86
CA ALA A 8 -8.36 -5.76 11.03
C ALA A 8 -7.16 -4.83 11.26
N HIS A 9 -6.16 -5.29 11.99
CA HIS A 9 -4.84 -4.65 12.00
C HIS A 9 -4.07 -5.05 10.74
N ILE A 10 -3.23 -4.15 10.23
CA ILE A 10 -2.42 -4.42 9.02
C ILE A 10 -1.51 -5.64 9.22
N ASP A 11 -0.97 -5.80 10.43
CA ASP A 11 -0.07 -6.90 10.75
C ASP A 11 -0.77 -8.26 10.84
N GLU A 12 -2.12 -8.30 10.76
CA GLU A 12 -2.92 -9.53 10.71
C GLU A 12 -3.23 -9.99 9.27
N LEU A 13 -2.90 -9.16 8.27
CA LEU A 13 -3.19 -9.46 6.88
C LEU A 13 -2.17 -10.46 6.31
N GLU A 14 -2.63 -11.29 5.36
CA GLU A 14 -1.78 -12.22 4.61
C GLU A 14 -0.57 -11.49 4.01
N GLU A 15 0.64 -12.00 4.30
CA GLU A 15 1.89 -11.50 3.75
C GLU A 15 2.31 -12.31 2.53
N LEU A 16 2.46 -11.63 1.40
CA LEU A 16 2.94 -12.21 0.15
C LEU A 16 4.26 -11.53 -0.23
N PRO A 17 5.41 -12.21 -0.05
CA PRO A 17 6.68 -11.70 -0.55
C PRO A 17 6.67 -11.60 -2.08
N ILE A 18 7.12 -10.46 -2.61
CA ILE A 18 7.20 -10.16 -4.04
C ILE A 18 8.66 -9.90 -4.42
N ASN A 19 9.01 -10.16 -5.68
CA ASN A 19 10.35 -9.98 -6.25
C ASN A 19 11.44 -10.61 -5.37
N ASP A 20 11.36 -11.93 -5.19
CA ASP A 20 12.27 -12.71 -4.33
C ASP A 20 12.39 -12.20 -2.88
N GLY A 21 11.35 -11.54 -2.37
CA GLY A 21 11.28 -11.00 -1.02
C GLY A 21 11.81 -9.57 -0.87
N GLU A 22 11.98 -8.83 -1.97
CA GLU A 22 12.33 -7.41 -1.92
C GLU A 22 11.29 -6.59 -1.13
N PHE A 23 10.00 -6.89 -1.33
CA PHE A 23 8.92 -6.25 -0.59
C PHE A 23 7.77 -7.21 -0.32
N VAL A 24 6.92 -6.85 0.62
CA VAL A 24 5.76 -7.63 1.05
C VAL A 24 4.49 -6.93 0.60
N TRP A 25 3.64 -7.67 -0.10
CA TRP A 25 2.29 -7.28 -0.45
C TRP A 25 1.27 -7.90 0.52
N ARG A 26 0.36 -7.07 1.05
CA ARG A 26 -0.80 -7.48 1.85
C ARG A 26 -2.09 -7.13 1.10
N PRO A 27 -2.80 -8.10 0.50
CA PRO A 27 -3.98 -7.83 -0.30
C PRO A 27 -5.21 -7.54 0.58
N ILE A 28 -5.34 -6.30 1.07
CA ILE A 28 -6.46 -5.86 1.93
C ILE A 28 -7.81 -6.27 1.36
N ARG A 29 -8.01 -6.08 0.05
CA ARG A 29 -9.28 -6.42 -0.60
C ARG A 29 -9.70 -7.89 -0.42
N ARG A 30 -8.74 -8.82 -0.35
CA ARG A 30 -9.04 -10.25 -0.17
C ARG A 30 -9.58 -10.51 1.22
N ARG A 31 -9.00 -9.88 2.24
CA ARG A 31 -9.44 -10.01 3.63
C ARG A 31 -10.88 -9.56 3.83
N PHE A 32 -11.28 -8.48 3.16
CA PHE A 32 -12.60 -7.84 3.34
C PHE A 32 -13.59 -8.09 2.19
N GLY A 33 -13.21 -8.86 1.16
CA GLY A 33 -14.05 -9.11 -0.02
C GLY A 33 -14.39 -7.85 -0.85
N ILE A 34 -13.51 -6.85 -0.87
CA ILE A 34 -13.75 -5.60 -1.61
C ILE A 34 -13.64 -5.85 -3.12
N THR A 35 -14.69 -5.51 -3.87
CA THR A 35 -14.76 -5.68 -5.34
C THR A 35 -14.83 -4.36 -6.11
N ALA A 36 -15.16 -3.25 -5.44
CA ALA A 36 -15.39 -1.96 -6.09
C ALA A 36 -14.08 -1.27 -6.52
N PHE A 37 -12.99 -1.46 -5.78
CA PHE A 37 -11.70 -0.83 -6.04
C PHE A 37 -10.53 -1.68 -5.50
N GLY A 38 -9.33 -1.41 -5.99
CA GLY A 38 -8.10 -2.00 -5.46
C GLY A 38 -7.80 -1.44 -4.07
N THR A 39 -7.50 -2.31 -3.11
CA THR A 39 -7.00 -1.90 -1.79
C THR A 39 -5.92 -2.87 -1.37
N ASN A 40 -4.72 -2.34 -1.16
CA ASN A 40 -3.51 -3.10 -0.89
C ASN A 40 -2.66 -2.35 0.12
N ALA A 41 -1.88 -3.07 0.91
CA ALA A 41 -0.79 -2.51 1.70
C ALA A 41 0.53 -3.13 1.23
N TYR A 42 1.59 -2.33 1.27
CA TYR A 42 2.93 -2.75 0.89
C TYR A 42 3.92 -2.38 1.98
N THR A 43 4.97 -3.18 2.15
CA THR A 43 6.05 -2.93 3.12
C THR A 43 7.37 -3.36 2.54
N ALA A 44 8.40 -2.55 2.74
CA ALA A 44 9.77 -2.85 2.35
C ALA A 44 10.73 -2.31 3.41
N GLN A 45 11.99 -2.75 3.39
CA GLN A 45 13.04 -2.16 4.21
C GLN A 45 13.53 -0.84 3.60
N ALA A 46 14.27 -0.06 4.40
CA ALA A 46 14.87 1.18 3.92
C ALA A 46 15.81 0.92 2.74
N GLY A 47 15.66 1.72 1.68
CA GLY A 47 16.44 1.59 0.44
C GLY A 47 15.89 0.59 -0.58
N GLN A 48 14.85 -0.17 -0.23
CA GLN A 48 14.19 -1.10 -1.17
C GLN A 48 13.01 -0.44 -1.87
N ARG A 49 12.67 -0.97 -3.04
CA ARG A 49 11.41 -0.64 -3.73
C ARG A 49 10.23 -1.19 -2.95
N VAL A 50 9.15 -0.41 -2.83
CA VAL A 50 7.93 -0.81 -2.10
C VAL A 50 6.77 -1.21 -3.00
N ILE A 51 6.77 -0.73 -4.24
CA ILE A 51 5.80 -1.06 -5.27
C ILE A 51 6.50 -0.98 -6.64
N GLU A 52 6.05 -1.80 -7.58
CA GLU A 52 6.56 -1.81 -8.94
C GLU A 52 6.22 -0.51 -9.68
N GLU A 53 7.06 -0.14 -10.66
CA GLU A 53 6.77 0.94 -11.58
C GLU A 53 5.55 0.59 -12.43
N HIS A 54 4.58 1.49 -12.48
CA HIS A 54 3.37 1.32 -13.26
C HIS A 54 2.89 2.68 -13.79
N ASN A 55 1.89 2.63 -14.64
CA ASN A 55 1.19 3.81 -15.15
C ASN A 55 -0.31 3.55 -15.16
N GLU A 56 -1.08 4.61 -15.13
CA GLU A 56 -2.54 4.58 -15.00
C GLU A 56 -3.21 4.42 -16.37
N ARG A 57 -2.61 3.64 -17.30
CA ARG A 57 -3.09 3.48 -18.68
C ARG A 57 -4.47 2.82 -18.82
N GLY A 58 -5.17 2.55 -17.72
CA GLY A 58 -6.59 2.14 -17.66
C GLY A 58 -7.57 3.23 -17.21
N GLY A 59 -7.10 4.45 -16.92
CA GLY A 59 -7.93 5.54 -16.41
C GLY A 59 -8.39 5.37 -14.96
N HIS A 60 -7.74 4.48 -14.21
CA HIS A 60 -8.01 4.29 -12.78
C HIS A 60 -7.37 5.42 -11.97
N GLU A 61 -8.13 5.99 -11.04
CA GLU A 61 -7.60 6.92 -10.05
C GLU A 61 -6.97 6.11 -8.90
N GLU A 62 -5.76 6.47 -8.51
CA GLU A 62 -5.03 5.82 -7.43
C GLU A 62 -4.68 6.80 -6.31
N MET A 63 -4.70 6.30 -5.07
CA MET A 63 -4.32 7.07 -3.89
C MET A 63 -3.32 6.27 -3.05
N TYR A 64 -2.21 6.92 -2.72
CA TYR A 64 -1.16 6.37 -1.87
C TYR A 64 -1.13 7.06 -0.52
N VAL A 65 -1.02 6.26 0.55
CA VAL A 65 -0.92 6.75 1.93
C VAL A 65 0.25 6.07 2.63
N VAL A 66 1.16 6.87 3.18
CA VAL A 66 2.27 6.36 4.00
C VAL A 66 1.79 6.22 5.44
N LEU A 67 1.50 4.99 5.86
CA LEU A 67 0.99 4.69 7.20
C LEU A 67 2.09 4.73 8.28
N ARG A 68 3.29 4.24 7.94
CA ARG A 68 4.46 4.23 8.82
C ARG A 68 5.73 4.44 8.00
N GLY A 69 6.65 5.22 8.55
CA GLY A 69 7.94 5.52 7.92
C GLY A 69 7.88 6.67 6.93
N ARG A 70 8.76 6.63 5.93
CA ARG A 70 8.92 7.62 4.87
C ARG A 70 9.12 6.88 3.56
N ALA A 71 8.43 7.32 2.52
CA ALA A 71 8.58 6.80 1.16
C ALA A 71 8.82 7.97 0.20
N THR A 72 9.67 7.75 -0.80
CA THR A 72 9.86 8.68 -1.92
C THR A 72 9.10 8.12 -3.12
N PHE A 73 8.26 8.95 -3.71
CA PHE A 73 7.52 8.66 -4.94
C PHE A 73 8.24 9.31 -6.11
N ALA A 74 8.56 8.53 -7.13
CA ALA A 74 9.01 9.04 -8.42
C ALA A 74 7.78 9.24 -9.32
N LEU A 75 7.50 10.47 -9.73
CA LEU A 75 6.32 10.87 -10.50
C LEU A 75 6.78 11.57 -11.79
N GLY A 76 6.96 10.79 -12.86
CA GLY A 76 7.65 11.28 -14.04
C GLY A 76 9.10 11.65 -13.71
N ASP A 77 9.45 12.92 -13.89
CA ASP A 77 10.78 13.45 -13.56
C ASP A 77 10.87 14.02 -12.12
N ASP A 78 9.75 14.06 -11.39
CA ASP A 78 9.68 14.62 -10.03
C ASP A 78 9.91 13.54 -8.96
N GLU A 79 10.51 13.93 -7.84
CA GLU A 79 10.61 13.12 -6.63
C GLU A 79 9.91 13.79 -5.45
N VAL A 80 8.98 13.08 -4.81
CA VAL A 80 8.21 13.58 -3.67
C VAL A 80 8.35 12.64 -2.48
N ALA A 81 8.93 13.13 -1.39
CA ALA A 81 9.00 12.38 -0.14
C ALA A 81 7.75 12.62 0.72
N ILE A 82 7.09 11.54 1.11
CA ILE A 82 5.91 11.56 1.96
C ILE A 82 6.20 10.77 3.25
N TRP A 83 5.81 11.34 4.37
CA TRP A 83 5.85 10.69 5.68
C TRP A 83 4.69 11.17 6.52
N ARG A 84 4.28 10.35 7.49
CA ARG A 84 3.31 10.79 8.50
C ARG A 84 3.96 11.81 9.42
N ALA A 85 3.56 13.08 9.34
CA ALA A 85 3.95 14.08 10.33
C ALA A 85 3.39 13.69 11.71
N ARG A 86 4.17 13.92 12.78
CA ARG A 86 3.62 13.78 14.13
C ARG A 86 2.58 14.88 14.33
N ALA A 87 1.40 14.52 14.80
CA ALA A 87 0.47 15.51 15.34
C ALA A 87 1.15 16.16 16.55
N SER A 88 1.26 17.49 16.52
CA SER A 88 1.70 18.33 17.64
C SER A 88 0.72 18.28 18.79
#